data_AF-A0A534ND12-F1
#
_entry.id   AF-A0A534ND12-F1
#
_cell.length_a   1.000
_cell.length_b   1.000
_cell.length_c   1.000
_cell.angle_alpha   90.00
_cell.angle_beta   90.00
_cell.angle_gamma   90.00
#
_symmetry.space_group_name_H-M   'P 1'
#
loop_
_entity.id
_entity.type
_entity.pdbx_description
1 polymer ?
#
loop_
_entity_poly.entity_id
_entity_poly.type
_entity_poly.pdbx_seq_one_letter_code
_entity_poly.pdbx_strand_id
1 'polypeptide(L)'
;MGPERASAGHVGWMARELPAPVDVTPRFLELYERPPRVAVPVLLVAGIFTQYYPGYLRRVRRALRAAELPIDTEQTLAANARTIRDRVLLERRPVVLLGQSKGPLDIHAALSLHPEIGPKVRALPTYRRWRSHR
;
A
#
# COMPACT_ATOMS: atom_id res chain seq x y z
N MET A 1 40.98 -28.94 -19.88
CA MET A 1 39.74 -28.14 -19.84
C MET A 1 38.72 -28.92 -19.03
N GLY A 2 38.49 -28.54 -17.78
CA GLY A 2 37.47 -29.18 -16.94
C GLY A 2 36.11 -28.52 -17.17
N PRO A 3 34.98 -29.24 -17.02
CA PRO A 3 33.67 -28.64 -17.15
C PRO A 3 33.48 -27.60 -16.04
N GLU A 4 33.22 -26.37 -16.43
CA GLU A 4 32.85 -25.29 -15.52
C GLU A 4 31.61 -25.73 -14.72
N ARG A 5 31.80 -25.94 -13.43
CA ARG A 5 30.71 -26.19 -12.50
C ARG A 5 29.87 -24.92 -12.42
N ALA A 6 28.68 -24.98 -13.02
CA ALA A 6 27.70 -23.91 -12.98
C ALA A 6 27.46 -23.43 -11.53
N SER A 7 27.30 -22.12 -11.38
CA SER A 7 27.05 -21.37 -10.12
C SER A 7 25.85 -21.88 -9.29
N ALA A 8 25.08 -22.85 -9.78
CA ALA A 8 23.94 -23.45 -9.10
C ALA A 8 24.33 -24.26 -7.84
N GLY A 9 25.60 -24.67 -7.69
CA GLY A 9 26.07 -25.48 -6.56
C GLY A 9 26.26 -24.74 -5.23
N HIS A 10 26.24 -23.40 -5.21
CA HIS A 10 26.55 -22.60 -4.00
C HIS A 10 25.31 -22.13 -3.23
N VAL A 11 24.13 -22.61 -3.61
CA VAL A 11 22.87 -22.13 -3.07
C VAL A 11 22.45 -23.05 -1.92
N GLY A 12 23.11 -22.89 -0.76
CA GLY A 12 22.91 -23.75 0.43
C GLY A 12 21.48 -23.83 0.97
N TRP A 13 20.55 -22.97 0.51
CA TRP A 13 19.12 -23.05 0.83
C TRP A 13 18.34 -24.04 -0.04
N MET A 14 18.83 -24.40 -1.25
CA MET A 14 18.22 -25.44 -2.10
C MET A 14 18.59 -26.86 -1.66
N ALA A 15 19.70 -27.04 -0.95
CA ALA A 15 20.16 -28.33 -0.42
C ALA A 15 19.51 -28.73 0.91
N ARG A 16 18.71 -27.83 1.51
CA ARG A 16 17.88 -28.18 2.67
C ARG A 16 16.71 -29.03 2.19
N GLU A 17 16.52 -30.20 2.79
CA GLU A 17 15.23 -30.89 2.72
C GLU A 17 14.15 -29.92 3.20
N LEU A 18 13.41 -29.38 2.24
CA LEU A 18 12.26 -28.55 2.54
C LEU A 18 11.21 -29.47 3.16
N PRO A 19 10.52 -29.05 4.23
CA PRO A 19 9.37 -29.80 4.73
C PRO A 19 8.40 -30.05 3.58
N ALA A 20 7.76 -31.22 3.59
CA ALA A 20 6.82 -31.60 2.54
C ALA A 20 5.78 -30.47 2.32
N PRO A 21 5.47 -30.12 1.05
CA PRO A 21 4.46 -29.11 0.77
C PRO A 21 3.14 -29.48 1.44
N VAL A 22 2.60 -28.56 2.23
CA VAL A 22 1.28 -28.71 2.84
C VAL A 22 0.27 -28.02 1.95
N ASP A 23 -0.77 -28.73 1.51
CA ASP A 23 -1.89 -28.12 0.81
C ASP A 23 -2.70 -27.24 1.78
N VAL A 24 -2.57 -25.92 1.61
CA VAL A 24 -3.28 -24.91 2.40
C VAL A 24 -4.54 -24.41 1.70
N THR A 25 -4.90 -24.96 0.53
CA THR A 25 -6.07 -24.56 -0.26
C THR A 25 -7.37 -24.56 0.56
N PRO A 26 -7.68 -25.60 1.37
CA PRO A 26 -8.90 -25.60 2.18
C PRO A 26 -8.94 -24.45 3.19
N ARG A 27 -7.80 -24.13 3.82
CA ARG A 27 -7.68 -23.03 4.77
C ARG A 27 -7.77 -21.67 4.08
N PHE A 28 -7.20 -21.53 2.89
CA PHE A 28 -7.32 -20.33 2.07
C PHE A 28 -8.79 -20.06 1.71
N LEU A 29 -9.50 -21.06 1.20
CA LEU A 29 -10.91 -20.94 0.83
C LEU A 29 -11.78 -20.59 2.06
N GLU A 30 -11.54 -21.23 3.20
CA GLU A 30 -12.22 -20.88 4.46
C GLU A 30 -11.99 -19.42 4.87
N LEU A 31 -10.78 -18.88 4.67
CA LEU A 31 -10.47 -17.49 4.96
C LEU A 31 -11.05 -16.52 3.93
N TYR A 32 -11.11 -16.94 2.66
CA TYR A 32 -11.62 -16.16 1.54
C TYR A 32 -13.14 -16.01 1.57
N GLU A 33 -13.86 -17.07 1.95
CA GLU A 33 -15.33 -17.06 2.08
C GLU A 33 -15.83 -16.27 3.28
N ARG A 34 -14.95 -15.97 4.26
CA ARG A 34 -15.32 -15.12 5.39
C ARG A 34 -15.62 -13.71 4.89
N PRO A 35 -16.77 -13.12 5.26
CA PRO A 35 -17.01 -11.72 4.97
C PRO A 35 -15.89 -10.89 5.62
N PRO A 36 -15.40 -9.83 4.95
CA PRO A 36 -14.32 -9.01 5.47
C PRO A 36 -14.71 -8.47 6.85
N ARG A 37 -14.11 -9.03 7.91
CA ARG A 37 -14.48 -8.75 9.31
C ARG A 37 -14.03 -7.37 9.80
N VAL A 38 -13.26 -6.64 9.00
CA VAL A 38 -12.68 -5.37 9.43
C VAL A 38 -12.88 -4.32 8.36
N ALA A 39 -13.78 -3.37 8.63
CA ALA A 39 -13.71 -2.06 8.03
C ALA A 39 -12.39 -1.40 8.49
N VAL A 40 -11.37 -1.49 7.64
CA VAL A 40 -10.11 -0.77 7.85
C VAL A 40 -10.33 0.65 7.33
N PRO A 41 -10.02 1.70 8.10
CA PRO A 41 -10.09 3.07 7.60
C PRO A 41 -9.18 3.20 6.37
N VAL A 42 -9.74 3.74 5.28
CA VAL A 42 -8.98 4.03 4.06
C VAL A 42 -8.72 5.52 4.04
N LEU A 43 -7.45 5.88 4.05
CA LEU A 43 -6.95 7.25 3.96
C LEU A 43 -6.43 7.48 2.55
N LEU A 44 -7.10 8.36 1.79
CA LEU A 44 -6.79 8.66 0.40
C LEU A 44 -5.84 9.85 0.31
N VAL A 45 -4.68 9.62 -0.31
CA VAL A 45 -3.62 10.61 -0.54
C VAL A 45 -3.66 11.02 -2.01
N ALA A 46 -4.06 12.27 -2.24
CA ALA A 46 -4.20 12.84 -3.57
C ALA A 46 -2.85 13.08 -4.25
N GLY A 47 -2.84 13.10 -5.59
CA GLY A 47 -1.68 13.46 -6.39
C GLY A 47 -1.70 14.92 -6.85
N ILE A 48 -0.65 15.32 -7.55
CA ILE A 48 -0.42 16.72 -8.00
C ILE A 48 -1.66 17.34 -8.65
N PHE A 49 -1.90 18.60 -8.34
CA PHE A 49 -3.00 19.45 -8.82
C PHE A 49 -4.41 19.00 -8.46
N THR A 50 -4.59 17.92 -7.69
CA THR A 50 -5.93 17.39 -7.38
C THR A 50 -6.81 18.42 -6.66
N GLN A 51 -6.22 19.32 -5.86
CA GLN A 51 -6.94 20.42 -5.18
C GLN A 51 -7.71 21.34 -6.15
N TYR A 52 -7.27 21.46 -7.40
CA TYR A 52 -7.91 22.30 -8.41
C TYR A 52 -9.03 21.59 -9.18
N TYR A 53 -9.28 20.31 -8.91
CA TYR A 53 -10.32 19.53 -9.58
C TYR A 53 -11.36 18.98 -8.60
N PRO A 54 -12.28 19.83 -8.09
CA PRO A 54 -13.35 19.40 -7.21
C PRO A 54 -14.12 18.20 -7.78
N GLY A 55 -14.24 17.14 -6.99
CA GLY A 55 -14.95 15.92 -7.37
C GLY A 55 -14.11 14.89 -8.16
N TYR A 56 -12.85 15.18 -8.49
CA TYR A 56 -11.95 14.23 -9.15
C TYR A 56 -11.85 12.89 -8.39
N LEU A 57 -11.76 12.96 -7.06
CA LEU A 57 -11.68 11.79 -6.18
C LEU A 57 -13.04 11.26 -5.69
N ARG A 58 -14.16 11.89 -6.08
CA ARG A 58 -15.49 11.56 -5.54
C ARG A 58 -15.87 10.09 -5.73
N ARG A 59 -15.57 9.53 -6.92
CA ARG A 59 -15.89 8.13 -7.24
C ARG A 59 -15.16 7.15 -6.33
N VAL A 60 -13.84 7.33 -6.16
CA VAL A 60 -13.03 6.43 -5.33
C VAL A 60 -13.39 6.57 -3.85
N ARG A 61 -13.61 7.81 -3.38
CA ARG A 61 -14.04 8.09 -2.00
C ARG A 61 -15.34 7.37 -1.68
N ARG A 62 -16.33 7.44 -2.56
CA ARG A 62 -17.61 6.77 -2.36
C ARG A 62 -17.49 5.25 -2.40
N ALA A 63 -16.76 4.72 -3.39
CA ALA A 63 -16.62 3.28 -3.58
C ALA A 63 -15.92 2.59 -2.39
N LEU A 64 -14.91 3.26 -1.82
CA LEU A 64 -14.09 2.69 -0.75
C LEU A 64 -14.40 3.27 0.64
N ARG A 65 -15.41 4.15 0.75
CA ARG A 65 -15.69 4.94 1.97
C ARG A 65 -14.43 5.61 2.52
N ALA A 66 -13.56 6.08 1.63
CA ALA A 66 -12.25 6.62 1.98
C ALA A 66 -12.35 8.08 2.46
N ALA A 67 -11.57 8.40 3.49
CA ALA A 67 -11.33 9.76 3.94
C ALA A 67 -10.17 10.36 3.14
N GLU A 68 -10.43 11.47 2.46
CA GLU A 68 -9.39 12.22 1.74
C GLU A 68 -8.55 13.01 2.73
N LEU A 69 -7.22 12.94 2.59
CA LEU A 69 -6.31 13.73 3.41
C LEU A 69 -6.21 15.15 2.84
N PRO A 70 -6.20 16.18 3.72
CA PRO A 70 -6.04 17.57 3.31
C PRO A 70 -4.56 17.86 2.99
N ILE A 71 -4.07 17.32 1.88
CA ILE A 71 -2.68 17.45 1.46
C ILE A 71 -2.59 18.56 0.43
N ASP A 72 -1.63 19.46 0.61
CA ASP A 72 -1.26 20.40 -0.44
C ASP A 72 -0.41 19.63 -1.47
N THR A 73 -1.00 19.41 -2.64
CA THR A 73 -0.42 18.49 -3.63
C THR A 73 0.81 19.07 -4.35
N GLU A 74 1.12 20.35 -4.08
CA GLU A 74 2.29 21.07 -4.60
C GLU A 74 3.38 21.30 -3.54
N GLN A 75 3.11 20.95 -2.28
CA GLN A 75 4.12 21.02 -1.22
C GLN A 75 5.23 19.98 -1.39
N THR A 76 6.31 20.22 -0.63
CA THR A 76 7.43 19.28 -0.53
C THR A 76 6.97 17.93 0.03
N LEU A 77 7.68 16.87 -0.36
CA LEU A 77 7.46 15.52 0.17
C LEU A 77 7.52 15.49 1.70
N ALA A 78 8.47 16.24 2.30
CA ALA A 78 8.66 16.26 3.75
C ALA A 78 7.50 16.96 4.50
N ALA A 79 6.90 18.00 3.91
CA ALA A 79 5.73 18.65 4.49
C ALA A 79 4.50 17.72 4.45
N ASN A 80 4.25 17.12 3.28
CA ASN A 80 3.15 16.16 3.11
C ASN A 80 3.32 14.91 3.97
N ALA A 81 4.55 14.44 4.14
CA ALA A 81 4.89 13.32 5.02
C ALA A 81 4.45 13.56 6.48
N ARG A 82 4.62 14.79 7.00
CA ARG A 82 4.16 15.16 8.35
C ARG A 82 2.64 15.15 8.46
N THR A 83 1.94 15.72 7.47
CA THR A 83 0.46 15.69 7.41
C THR A 83 -0.08 14.26 7.39
N ILE A 84 0.56 13.38 6.62
CA ILE A 84 0.19 11.95 6.57
C ILE A 84 0.45 11.30 7.93
N ARG A 85 1.63 11.52 8.54
CA ARG A 85 1.97 11.01 9.88
C ARG A 85 0.90 11.39 10.89
N ASP A 86 0.58 12.68 10.98
CA ASP A 86 -0.41 13.19 11.94
C ASP A 86 -1.76 12.52 11.77
N ARG A 87 -2.23 12.42 10.53
CA ARG A 87 -3.52 11.80 10.27
C ARG A 87 -3.54 10.31 10.62
N VAL A 88 -2.46 9.58 10.37
CA VAL A 88 -2.32 8.15 10.72
C VAL A 88 -2.26 7.95 12.23
N LEU A 89 -1.56 8.83 12.95
CA LEU A 89 -1.47 8.75 14.41
C LEU A 89 -2.82 9.00 15.10
N LEU A 90 -3.67 9.85 14.53
CA LEU A 90 -5.04 10.11 15.02
C LEU A 90 -6.00 8.90 14.89
N GLU A 91 -5.69 7.94 14.01
CA GLU A 91 -6.57 6.79 13.79
C GLU A 91 -6.46 5.78 14.93
N ARG A 92 -7.61 5.37 15.48
CA ARG A 92 -7.63 4.37 16.57
C ARG A 92 -7.23 2.97 16.10
N ARG A 93 -7.37 2.71 14.80
CA ARG A 93 -7.09 1.41 14.17
C ARG A 93 -6.01 1.59 13.11
N PRO A 94 -5.25 0.53 12.79
CA PRO A 94 -4.38 0.56 11.62
C PRO A 94 -5.18 0.88 10.35
N VAL A 95 -4.56 1.56 9.40
CA VAL A 95 -5.20 2.10 8.19
C VAL A 95 -4.65 1.51 6.91
N VAL A 96 -5.38 1.71 5.81
CA VAL A 96 -4.88 1.57 4.45
C VAL A 96 -4.59 2.95 3.89
N LEU A 97 -3.36 3.18 3.43
CA LEU A 97 -2.97 4.41 2.74
C LEU A 97 -3.12 4.21 1.23
N LEU A 98 -4.18 4.77 0.66
CA LEU A 98 -4.45 4.67 -0.78
C LEU A 98 -3.84 5.87 -1.51
N GLY A 99 -2.81 5.63 -2.32
CA GLY A 99 -2.14 6.68 -3.08
C GLY A 99 -2.70 6.84 -4.50
N GLN A 100 -3.01 8.08 -4.89
CA GLN A 100 -3.36 8.43 -6.26
C GLN A 100 -2.23 9.22 -6.94
N SER A 101 -1.82 8.81 -8.14
CA SER A 101 -0.79 9.52 -8.95
C SER A 101 0.51 9.79 -8.18
N LYS A 102 0.73 11.02 -7.67
CA LYS A 102 1.88 11.41 -6.82
C LYS A 102 1.74 10.98 -5.37
N GLY A 103 0.53 10.76 -4.87
CA GLY A 103 0.26 10.38 -3.47
C GLY A 103 1.08 9.19 -2.95
N PRO A 104 1.37 8.12 -3.73
CA PRO A 104 2.29 7.07 -3.30
C PRO A 104 3.69 7.58 -2.92
N LEU A 105 4.22 8.60 -3.60
CA LEU A 105 5.52 9.20 -3.27
C LEU A 105 5.45 9.91 -1.91
N ASP A 106 4.36 10.65 -1.65
CA ASP A 106 4.16 11.31 -0.35
C ASP A 106 3.99 10.27 0.78
N ILE A 107 3.30 9.15 0.51
CA ILE A 107 3.17 8.06 1.49
C ILE A 107 4.52 7.38 1.75
N HIS A 108 5.29 7.08 0.71
CA HIS A 108 6.62 6.50 0.88
C HIS A 108 7.55 7.43 1.67
N ALA A 109 7.48 8.74 1.41
CA ALA A 109 8.19 9.74 2.21
C ALA A 109 7.73 9.70 3.68
N ALA A 110 6.42 9.61 3.94
CA ALA A 110 5.90 9.46 5.30
C ALA A 110 6.43 8.22 6.01
N LEU A 111 6.38 7.05 5.37
CA LEU A 111 6.87 5.79 5.96
C LEU A 111 8.39 5.79 6.19
N SER A 112 9.15 6.51 5.34
CA SER A 112 10.61 6.58 5.45
C SER A 112 11.06 7.60 6.51
N LEU A 113 10.40 8.76 6.56
CA LEU A 113 10.75 9.85 7.48
C LEU A 113 10.12 9.70 8.87
N HIS A 114 9.02 8.95 8.97
CA HIS A 114 8.25 8.72 10.18
C HIS A 114 8.00 7.22 10.41
N PRO A 115 9.06 6.42 10.66
CA PRO A 115 8.95 4.96 10.79
C PRO A 115 7.99 4.51 11.92
N GLU A 116 7.71 5.38 12.89
CA GLU A 116 6.76 5.14 13.98
C GLU A 116 5.32 4.85 13.49
N ILE A 117 4.96 5.27 12.28
CA ILE A 117 3.63 5.00 11.72
C ILE A 117 3.52 3.63 11.06
N GLY A 118 4.64 2.94 10.81
CA GLY A 118 4.70 1.64 10.12
C GLY A 118 3.74 0.58 10.70
N PRO A 119 3.74 0.34 12.03
CA PRO A 119 2.81 -0.61 12.66
C PRO A 119 1.32 -0.24 12.50
N LYS A 120 0.99 1.02 12.18
CA LYS A 120 -0.38 1.49 11.94
C LYS A 120 -0.77 1.47 10.47
N VAL A 121 0.12 1.08 9.54
CA VAL A 121 -0.20 1.01 8.11
C VAL A 121 -0.27 -0.45 7.68
N ARG A 122 -1.46 -0.92 7.31
CA ARG A 122 -1.68 -2.31 6.87
C ARG A 122 -1.29 -2.56 5.42
N ALA A 123 -1.48 -1.56 4.58
CA ALA A 123 -1.22 -1.65 3.15
C ALA A 123 -1.09 -0.26 2.52
N LEU A 124 -0.36 -0.22 1.40
CA LEU A 124 -0.23 0.92 0.52
C LEU A 124 -0.63 0.53 -0.92
N PRO A 125 -1.93 0.48 -1.26
CA PRO A 125 -2.35 0.34 -2.64
C PRO A 125 -2.13 1.65 -3.38
N THR A 126 -1.67 1.55 -4.62
CA THR A 126 -1.52 2.71 -5.51
C THR A 126 -2.46 2.56 -6.70
N TYR A 127 -3.04 3.66 -7.16
CA TYR A 127 -3.76 3.63 -8.42
C TYR A 127 -3.47 4.87 -9.27
N ARG A 128 -3.48 4.65 -10.59
CA ARG A 128 -3.48 5.71 -11.59
C ARG A 128 -4.75 5.53 -12.41
N ARG A 129 -5.53 6.58 -12.58
CA ARG A 129 -6.77 6.50 -13.36
C ARG A 129 -6.42 6.21 -14.81
N TRP A 130 -6.65 4.98 -15.23
CA TRP A 130 -6.56 4.57 -16.63
C TRP A 130 -7.79 5.09 -17.37
N ARG A 131 -7.61 5.87 -18.43
CA ARG A 131 -8.70 6.22 -19.34
C ARG A 131 -8.70 5.19 -20.47
N SER A 132 -9.68 4.29 -20.49
CA SER A 132 -9.99 3.57 -21.72
C SER A 132 -10.64 4.57 -22.66
N HIS A 133 -10.02 4.84 -23.80
CA HIS A 133 -10.69 5.53 -24.90
C HIS A 133 -11.78 4.57 -25.40
N ARG A 134 -13.04 4.94 -25.16
CA ARG A 134 -14.18 4.44 -25.91
C ARG A 134 -14.80 5.63 -26.60
#